data_AF-A0A1U7LXC8-F1
#
_entry.id   AF-A0A1U7LXC8-F1
#
_cell.length_a   1.000
_cell.length_b   1.000
_cell.length_c   1.000
_cell.angle_alpha   90.00
_cell.angle_beta   90.00
_cell.angle_gamma   90.00
#
_symmetry.space_group_name_H-M   'P 1'
#
loop_
_entity.id
_entity.type
_entity.pdbx_description
1 polymer ?
#
loop_
_entity_poly.entity_id
_entity_poly.type
_entity_poly.pdbx_seq_one_letter_code
_entity_poly.pdbx_strand_id
1 'polypeptide(L)'
;MKKKIITILLYVFYYCSLKLALTHIDHVYFNKIHESIYIYFIIISALNIIPMVLISKLDINPDHILLLLAEDFYLAFTALFLEQTLLFSITGIYFLIILWFYYKNKKYKMDRS
;
A
#
# COMPACT_ATOMS: atom_id res chain seq x y z
N MET A 1 19.02 18.23 -0.25
CA MET A 1 19.53 16.84 -0.21
C MET A 1 18.75 15.92 0.72
N LYS A 2 18.52 16.27 2.00
CA LYS A 2 17.81 15.40 2.97
C LYS A 2 16.45 14.86 2.46
N LYS A 3 15.61 15.72 1.85
CA LYS A 3 14.31 15.31 1.28
C LYS A 3 14.44 14.25 0.17
N LYS A 4 15.42 14.37 -0.73
CA LYS A 4 15.67 13.39 -1.82
C LYS A 4 16.04 12.01 -1.26
N ILE A 5 16.87 11.95 -0.23
CA ILE A 5 17.28 10.68 0.41
C ILE A 5 16.08 10.00 1.06
N ILE A 6 15.23 10.76 1.75
CA ILE A 6 14.03 10.21 2.38
C ILE A 6 13.07 9.65 1.32
N THR A 7 12.86 10.35 0.21
CA THR A 7 12.05 9.83 -0.90
C THR A 7 12.61 8.52 -1.45
N ILE A 8 13.93 8.41 -1.64
CA ILE A 8 14.57 7.17 -2.11
C ILE A 8 14.37 6.03 -1.10
N LEU A 9 14.58 6.28 0.20
CA LEU A 9 14.38 5.27 1.24
C LEU A 9 12.92 4.79 1.28
N LEU A 10 11.97 5.69 1.08
CA LEU A 10 10.55 5.40 1.02
C LEU A 10 10.22 4.47 -0.15
N TYR A 11 10.81 4.72 -1.32
CA TYR A 11 10.70 3.83 -2.48
C TYR A 11 11.35 2.47 -2.29
N VAL A 12 12.53 2.42 -1.66
CA VAL A 12 13.20 1.14 -1.36
C VAL A 12 12.36 0.33 -0.38
N PHE A 13 11.88 0.96 0.70
CA PHE A 13 10.99 0.31 1.66
C PHE A 13 9.73 -0.20 0.98
N TYR A 14 9.10 0.65 0.17
CA TYR A 14 7.91 0.32 -0.60
C TYR A 14 8.10 -0.91 -1.49
N TYR A 15 9.16 -0.92 -2.30
CA TYR A 15 9.48 -2.05 -3.19
C TYR A 15 9.77 -3.35 -2.42
N CYS A 16 10.52 -3.27 -1.32
CA CYS A 16 10.79 -4.43 -0.46
C CYS A 16 9.51 -4.99 0.16
N SER A 17 8.65 -4.12 0.68
CA SER A 17 7.40 -4.52 1.28
C SER A 17 6.43 -5.12 0.27
N LEU A 18 6.38 -4.61 -0.97
CA LEU A 18 5.59 -5.20 -2.06
C LEU A 18 6.08 -6.61 -2.37
N LYS A 19 7.39 -6.78 -2.57
CA LYS A 19 8.01 -8.10 -2.81
C LYS A 19 7.67 -9.09 -1.70
N LEU A 20 7.71 -8.66 -0.43
CA LEU A 20 7.33 -9.48 0.71
C LEU A 20 5.84 -9.84 0.69
N ALA A 21 4.96 -8.88 0.41
CA ALA A 21 3.53 -9.13 0.28
C ALA A 21 3.25 -10.19 -0.80
N LEU A 22 3.79 -10.02 -2.01
CA LEU A 22 3.64 -10.97 -3.11
C LEU A 22 4.16 -12.37 -2.76
N THR A 23 5.34 -12.46 -2.13
CA THR A 23 5.92 -13.75 -1.71
C THR A 23 5.05 -14.45 -0.66
N HIS A 24 4.40 -13.68 0.21
CA HIS A 24 3.46 -14.23 1.20
C HIS A 24 2.12 -14.64 0.58
N ILE A 25 1.64 -13.98 -0.47
CA ILE A 25 0.48 -14.46 -1.25
C ILE A 25 0.79 -15.83 -1.84
N ASP A 26 1.96 -16.00 -2.45
CA ASP A 26 2.39 -17.28 -3.01
C ASP A 26 2.46 -18.35 -1.91
N HIS A 27 3.00 -18.01 -0.73
CA HIS A 27 3.01 -18.93 0.41
C HIS A 27 1.61 -19.29 0.93
N VAL A 28 0.69 -18.35 0.98
CA VAL A 28 -0.72 -18.59 1.34
C VAL A 28 -1.41 -19.47 0.29
N TYR A 29 -1.10 -19.27 -0.99
CA TYR A 29 -1.63 -20.05 -2.11
C TYR A 29 -1.16 -21.50 -2.09
N PHE A 30 0.14 -21.73 -1.85
CA PHE A 30 0.74 -23.06 -1.98
C PHE A 30 0.76 -23.89 -0.68
N ASN A 31 0.84 -23.26 0.51
CA ASN A 31 1.12 -24.01 1.75
C ASN A 31 -0.01 -24.01 2.82
N LYS A 32 -1.14 -23.32 2.61
CA LYS A 32 -2.30 -23.30 3.55
C LYS A 32 -1.92 -23.04 5.03
N ILE A 33 -0.88 -22.24 5.30
CA ILE A 33 -0.45 -21.95 6.68
C ILE A 33 -1.19 -20.72 7.19
N HIS A 34 -2.10 -20.89 8.15
CA HIS A 34 -2.88 -19.80 8.76
C HIS A 34 -2.01 -18.68 9.38
N GLU A 35 -0.83 -19.00 9.91
CA GLU A 35 0.09 -18.00 10.47
C GLU A 35 0.64 -17.02 9.41
N SER A 36 0.74 -17.45 8.14
CA SER A 36 1.19 -16.58 7.05
C SER A 36 0.20 -15.45 6.74
N ILE A 37 -1.09 -15.64 7.07
CA ILE A 37 -2.14 -14.65 6.81
C ILE A 37 -1.98 -13.42 7.72
N TYR A 38 -1.66 -13.60 9.00
CA TYR A 38 -1.48 -12.47 9.94
C TYR A 38 -0.24 -11.64 9.60
N ILE A 39 0.88 -12.30 9.27
CA ILE A 39 2.11 -11.63 8.84
C ILE A 39 1.84 -10.81 7.58
N TYR A 40 1.12 -11.41 6.63
CA TYR A 40 0.71 -10.73 5.41
C TYR A 40 -0.17 -9.51 5.67
N PHE A 41 -1.13 -9.58 6.60
CA PHE A 41 -1.93 -8.42 7.01
C PHE A 41 -1.07 -7.28 7.58
N ILE A 42 -0.10 -7.59 8.43
CA ILE A 42 0.82 -6.61 8.99
C ILE A 42 1.63 -5.93 7.88
N ILE A 43 2.10 -6.71 6.90
CA ILE A 43 2.87 -6.19 5.76
C ILE A 43 2.02 -5.26 4.89
N ILE A 44 0.79 -5.64 4.55
CA ILE A 44 -0.14 -4.76 3.79
C ILE A 44 -0.43 -3.47 4.57
N SER A 45 -0.67 -3.60 5.87
CA SER A 45 -0.96 -2.44 6.72
C SER A 45 0.22 -1.46 6.74
N ALA A 46 1.46 -1.98 6.81
CA ALA A 46 2.67 -1.19 6.72
C ALA A 46 2.87 -0.56 5.33
N LEU A 47 2.58 -1.31 4.26
CA LEU A 47 2.62 -0.83 2.86
C LEU A 47 1.70 0.35 2.61
N ASN A 48 0.53 0.36 3.25
CA ASN A 48 -0.46 1.41 3.02
C ASN A 48 -0.27 2.61 3.94
N ILE A 49 0.00 2.39 5.23
CA ILE A 49 0.03 3.46 6.23
C ILE A 49 1.33 4.26 6.15
N ILE A 50 2.50 3.60 6.05
CA ILE A 50 3.80 4.30 6.13
C ILE A 50 3.97 5.28 4.96
N PRO A 51 3.73 4.88 3.69
CA PRO A 51 3.82 5.80 2.57
C PRO A 51 2.80 6.94 2.65
N MET A 52 1.55 6.67 3.06
CA MET A 52 0.55 7.72 3.28
C MET A 52 1.04 8.79 4.28
N VAL A 53 1.54 8.36 5.45
CA VAL A 53 2.03 9.28 6.49
C VAL A 53 3.23 10.07 6.00
N LEU A 54 4.17 9.42 5.30
CA LEU A 54 5.36 10.10 4.80
C LEU A 54 5.02 11.09 3.68
N ILE A 55 4.11 10.73 2.76
CA ILE A 55 3.62 11.64 1.71
C ILE A 55 2.95 12.86 2.34
N SER A 56 2.12 12.66 3.39
CA SER A 56 1.46 13.75 4.13
C SER A 56 2.43 14.73 4.78
N LYS A 57 3.58 14.24 5.27
CA LYS A 57 4.51 15.03 6.08
C LYS A 57 5.65 15.66 5.28
N LEU A 58 5.99 15.12 4.11
CA LEU A 58 7.23 15.46 3.39
C LEU A 58 7.03 16.27 2.10
N ASP A 59 5.79 16.69 1.81
CA ASP A 59 5.42 17.44 0.59
C ASP A 59 5.81 16.69 -0.70
N ILE A 60 5.76 15.37 -0.64
CA ILE A 60 6.03 14.46 -1.75
C ILE A 60 4.89 14.57 -2.80
N ASN A 61 5.16 14.31 -4.08
CA ASN A 61 4.14 14.42 -5.12
C ASN A 61 2.97 13.44 -4.83
N PRO A 62 1.71 13.88 -4.78
CA PRO A 62 0.55 13.00 -4.57
C PRO A 62 0.44 11.89 -5.61
N ASP A 63 1.06 12.00 -6.79
CA ASP A 63 1.07 10.93 -7.79
C ASP A 63 1.71 9.63 -7.28
N HIS A 64 2.56 9.71 -6.26
CA HIS A 64 3.10 8.52 -5.59
C HIS A 64 2.02 7.70 -4.86
N ILE A 65 0.88 8.32 -4.56
CA ILE A 65 -0.28 7.63 -3.98
C ILE A 65 -1.01 6.77 -5.04
N LEU A 66 -0.89 7.10 -6.34
CA LEU A 66 -1.47 6.27 -7.40
C LEU A 66 -0.82 4.89 -7.47
N LEU A 67 0.47 4.80 -7.13
CA LEU A 67 1.20 3.53 -7.06
C LEU A 67 0.62 2.64 -5.95
N LEU A 68 0.36 3.22 -4.77
CA LEU A 68 -0.31 2.53 -3.65
C LEU A 68 -1.69 2.02 -4.05
N LEU A 69 -2.47 2.85 -4.75
CA LEU A 69 -3.80 2.45 -5.23
C LEU A 69 -3.74 1.30 -6.24
N ALA A 70 -2.76 1.31 -7.14
CA ALA A 70 -2.59 0.23 -8.12
C ALA A 70 -2.24 -1.10 -7.45
N GLU A 71 -1.40 -1.06 -6.41
CA GLU A 71 -1.08 -2.24 -5.61
C GLU A 71 -2.26 -2.74 -4.80
N ASP A 72 -2.96 -1.86 -4.08
CA ASP A 72 -4.15 -2.26 -3.32
C ASP A 72 -5.22 -2.87 -4.22
N PHE A 73 -5.37 -2.34 -5.45
CA PHE A 73 -6.25 -2.92 -6.45
C PHE A 73 -5.79 -4.32 -6.88
N TYR A 74 -4.49 -4.51 -7.14
CA TYR A 74 -3.93 -5.82 -7.48
C TYR A 74 -4.11 -6.83 -6.33
N LEU A 75 -3.86 -6.42 -5.08
CA LEU A 75 -4.00 -7.26 -3.89
C LEU A 75 -5.47 -7.64 -3.66
N ALA A 76 -6.40 -6.69 -3.81
CA ALA A 76 -7.83 -6.96 -3.71
C ALA A 76 -8.28 -7.94 -4.81
N PHE A 77 -7.86 -7.73 -6.06
CA PHE A 77 -8.21 -8.63 -7.16
C PHE A 77 -7.65 -10.05 -6.94
N THR A 78 -6.42 -10.14 -6.44
CA THR A 78 -5.79 -11.42 -6.09
C THR A 78 -6.55 -12.10 -4.94
N ALA A 79 -6.94 -11.35 -3.91
CA ALA A 79 -7.73 -11.88 -2.80
C ALA A 79 -9.10 -12.41 -3.24
N LEU A 80 -9.75 -11.72 -4.19
CA LEU A 80 -11.01 -12.14 -4.79
C LEU A 80 -10.85 -13.46 -5.56
N PHE A 81 -9.80 -13.56 -6.38
CA PHE A 81 -9.48 -14.78 -7.15
C PHE A 81 -9.17 -15.97 -6.24
N LEU A 82 -8.56 -15.71 -5.08
CA LEU A 82 -8.23 -16.72 -4.07
C LEU A 82 -9.38 -17.04 -3.11
N GLU A 83 -10.57 -16.47 -3.33
CA GLU A 83 -11.74 -16.61 -2.45
C GLU A 83 -11.47 -16.20 -0.98
N GLN A 84 -10.50 -15.33 -0.75
CA GLN A 84 -10.11 -14.83 0.58
C GLN A 84 -10.94 -13.59 0.95
N THR A 85 -12.20 -13.79 1.33
CA THR A 85 -13.17 -12.70 1.60
C THR A 85 -12.69 -11.68 2.63
N LEU A 86 -12.03 -12.14 3.70
CA LEU A 86 -11.52 -11.24 4.75
C LEU A 86 -10.43 -10.33 4.18
N LEU A 87 -9.52 -10.89 3.39
CA LEU A 87 -8.43 -10.15 2.79
C LEU A 87 -8.97 -9.12 1.79
N PHE A 88 -9.85 -9.54 0.89
CA PHE A 88 -10.50 -8.66 -0.08
C PHE A 88 -11.16 -7.45 0.60
N SER A 89 -11.91 -7.70 1.67
CA SER A 89 -12.58 -6.66 2.45
C SER A 89 -11.59 -5.65 3.03
N ILE A 90 -10.49 -6.13 3.62
CA ILE A 90 -9.48 -5.27 4.25
C ILE A 90 -8.71 -4.46 3.20
N THR A 91 -8.26 -5.09 2.11
CA THR A 91 -7.59 -4.38 1.01
C THR A 91 -8.52 -3.35 0.36
N GLY A 92 -9.83 -3.64 0.25
CA GLY A 92 -10.82 -2.70 -0.24
C GLY A 92 -11.00 -1.48 0.68
N ILE A 93 -10.99 -1.68 2.00
CA ILE A 93 -11.02 -0.57 2.98
C ILE A 93 -9.77 0.30 2.83
N TYR A 94 -8.59 -0.30 2.73
CA TYR A 94 -7.34 0.45 2.50
C TYR A 94 -7.39 1.25 1.19
N PHE A 95 -7.84 0.63 0.11
CA PHE A 95 -7.98 1.29 -1.19
C PHE A 95 -8.83 2.57 -1.07
N LEU A 96 -9.98 2.51 -0.40
CA LEU A 96 -10.86 3.66 -0.20
C LEU A 96 -10.21 4.76 0.64
N ILE A 97 -9.50 4.40 1.71
CA ILE A 97 -8.77 5.34 2.57
C ILE A 97 -7.67 6.06 1.78
N ILE A 98 -6.87 5.30 1.02
CA ILE A 98 -5.79 5.84 0.19
C ILE A 98 -6.35 6.72 -0.91
N LEU A 99 -7.48 6.33 -1.52
CA LEU A 99 -8.14 7.11 -2.57
C LEU A 99 -8.64 8.44 -2.03
N TRP A 100 -9.30 8.43 -0.88
CA TRP A 100 -9.71 9.66 -0.19
C TRP A 100 -8.50 10.54 0.13
N PHE A 101 -7.41 9.94 0.62
CA PHE A 101 -6.18 10.67 0.93
C PHE A 101 -5.54 11.28 -0.33
N TYR A 102 -5.52 10.58 -1.46
CA TYR A 102 -5.07 11.11 -2.75
C TYR A 102 -5.82 12.38 -3.14
N TYR A 103 -7.16 12.32 -3.18
CA TYR A 103 -7.99 13.47 -3.54
C TYR A 103 -7.75 14.67 -2.63
N LYS A 104 -7.66 14.43 -1.31
CA LYS A 104 -7.39 15.48 -0.33
C LYS A 104 -6.04 16.18 -0.56
N ASN A 105 -4.98 15.42 -0.80
CA ASN A 105 -3.63 15.98 -1.00
C ASN A 105 -3.50 16.69 -2.36
N LYS A 106 -4.14 16.15 -3.40
CA LYS A 106 -4.14 16.78 -4.74
C LYS A 106 -4.80 18.15 -4.71
N LYS A 107 -5.98 18.25 -4.08
CA LYS A 107 -6.68 19.53 -3.89
C LYS A 107 -5.83 20.54 -3.13
N TYR A 108 -5.21 20.12 -2.03
CA TYR A 108 -4.34 20.98 -1.22
C TYR A 108 -3.11 21.52 -1.98
N LYS A 109 -2.54 20.73 -2.91
CA LYS A 109 -1.43 21.22 -3.75
C LYS A 109 -1.89 22.20 -4.82
N MET A 110 -3.05 21.98 -5.44
CA MET A 110 -3.62 22.91 -6.43
C MET A 110 -3.96 24.27 -5.82
N ASP A 111 -4.49 24.29 -4.59
CA ASP A 111 -4.84 25.56 -3.90
C ASP A 111 -3.60 26.40 -3.49
N ARG A 112 -2.39 25.83 -3.58
CA ARG A 112 -1.12 26.47 -3.16
C ARG A 112 -0.17 26.81 -4.31
N SER A 113 -0.43 26.35 -5.52
CA SER A 113 0.36 26.64 -6.73
C SER A 113 -0.22 27.82 -7.49
#